data_AF-A0A5C6UW47-F1
#
_entry.id   AF-A0A5C6UW47-F1
#
_cell.length_a   1.000
_cell.length_b   1.000
_cell.length_c   1.000
_cell.angle_alpha   90.00
_cell.angle_beta   90.00
_cell.angle_gamma   90.00
#
_symmetry.space_group_name_H-M   'P 1'
#
loop_
_entity.id
_entity.type
_entity.pdbx_description
1 polymer ?
#
loop_
_entity_poly.entity_id
_entity_poly.type
_entity_poly.pdbx_seq_one_letter_code
_entity_poly.pdbx_strand_id
1 'polypeptide(L)'
;MMSFPRLLPGRPLLIGALALLLLGLTACGIVAFTFTEESDVIEIQGRGDSLLGLGNLFPTRIPLSVNLQQELQAQDADGAQAVYLTDLTFALENDSEEPNFDFIDEVTITIESARSGSDLPSVELARRAPAPEDTARFALEIAEGVNLKPYIEEGMRLSSDASGSAPSATARFRVIAEFRVEVL
;
A
#
# COMPACT_ATOMS: atom_id res chain seq x y z
N MET A 1 -50.78 71.72 -7.54
CA MET A 1 -49.62 72.36 -6.90
C MET A 1 -48.50 71.33 -6.90
N MET A 2 -47.63 71.40 -7.90
CA MET A 2 -46.24 71.88 -7.77
C MET A 2 -45.37 71.03 -6.83
N SER A 3 -44.54 70.15 -7.40
CA SER A 3 -43.07 70.21 -7.30
C SER A 3 -42.42 68.87 -7.70
N PHE A 4 -41.85 68.83 -8.90
CA PHE A 4 -40.54 68.21 -9.18
C PHE A 4 -39.45 69.27 -8.86
N PRO A 5 -38.12 69.02 -8.83
CA PRO A 5 -37.33 67.84 -9.26
C PRO A 5 -36.24 67.44 -8.21
N ARG A 6 -35.42 66.40 -8.39
CA ARG A 6 -34.11 66.45 -9.10
C ARG A 6 -33.58 65.04 -9.38
N LEU A 7 -33.31 64.81 -10.66
CA LEU A 7 -32.43 63.79 -11.21
C LEU A 7 -30.98 64.28 -11.23
N LEU A 8 -30.07 63.29 -11.39
CA LEU A 8 -28.71 63.30 -11.94
C LEU A 8 -27.61 62.92 -10.91
N PRO A 9 -26.41 62.46 -11.36
CA PRO A 9 -26.16 61.23 -12.13
C PRO A 9 -24.84 60.53 -11.67
N GLY A 10 -24.54 59.30 -12.13
CA GLY A 10 -23.27 58.65 -11.78
C GLY A 10 -22.99 57.32 -12.49
N ARG A 11 -22.80 57.40 -13.82
CA ARG A 11 -22.12 56.42 -14.69
C ARG A 11 -20.61 56.33 -14.34
N PRO A 12 -19.76 55.46 -14.95
CA PRO A 12 -19.96 54.16 -15.62
C PRO A 12 -18.83 53.13 -15.33
N LEU A 13 -18.94 51.92 -15.92
CA LEU A 13 -17.87 51.07 -16.49
C LEU A 13 -16.50 51.02 -15.78
N LEU A 14 -16.17 49.90 -15.13
CA LEU A 14 -14.80 49.38 -15.03
C LEU A 14 -14.82 47.84 -14.96
N ILE A 15 -14.38 47.20 -16.06
CA ILE A 15 -13.40 46.10 -16.09
C ILE A 15 -13.82 44.81 -15.34
N GLY A 16 -14.18 43.70 -16.00
CA GLY A 16 -13.41 43.11 -17.10
C GLY A 16 -12.04 42.58 -16.66
N ALA A 17 -11.89 42.04 -15.44
CA ALA A 17 -10.65 41.35 -15.02
C ALA A 17 -10.84 40.57 -13.70
N LEU A 18 -11.61 39.48 -13.71
CA LEU A 18 -11.41 38.44 -12.68
C LEU A 18 -11.65 37.04 -13.27
N ALA A 19 -11.20 36.86 -14.51
CA ALA A 19 -11.09 35.58 -15.19
C ALA A 19 -9.63 35.07 -15.19
N LEU A 20 -8.80 35.51 -14.22
CA LEU A 20 -7.35 35.36 -14.31
C LEU A 20 -6.64 35.30 -12.94
N LEU A 21 -7.23 34.62 -11.95
CA LEU A 21 -6.59 34.51 -10.63
C LEU A 21 -6.80 33.17 -9.92
N LEU A 22 -6.68 32.04 -10.65
CA LEU A 22 -6.44 30.72 -10.05
C LEU A 22 -5.46 29.87 -10.91
N LEU A 23 -4.67 30.52 -11.77
CA LEU A 23 -3.43 29.97 -12.34
C LEU A 23 -2.31 30.28 -11.34
N GLY A 24 -2.09 29.38 -10.38
CA GLY A 24 -1.05 29.61 -9.39
C GLY A 24 -0.97 28.51 -8.36
N LEU A 25 -0.55 27.32 -8.79
CA LEU A 25 0.15 26.30 -7.99
C LEU A 25 0.86 25.34 -8.98
N THR A 26 1.72 25.89 -9.85
CA THR A 26 2.77 25.06 -10.46
C THR A 26 3.85 24.87 -9.39
N ALA A 27 3.55 23.99 -8.43
CA ALA A 27 4.62 23.34 -7.69
C ALA A 27 5.36 22.48 -8.72
N CYS A 28 6.56 22.90 -9.14
CA CYS A 28 7.56 21.94 -9.62
C CYS A 28 7.95 21.09 -8.40
N GLY A 29 7.10 20.15 -8.05
CA GLY A 29 7.25 19.25 -6.92
C GLY A 29 6.63 17.94 -7.34
N ILE A 30 7.38 16.86 -7.15
CA ILE A 30 6.94 15.49 -7.39
C ILE A 30 5.52 15.33 -6.83
N VAL A 31 4.57 14.99 -7.71
CA VAL A 31 3.20 14.66 -7.30
C VAL A 31 3.26 13.22 -6.79
N ALA A 32 2.60 12.93 -5.68
CA ALA A 32 2.56 11.58 -5.16
C ALA A 32 1.16 11.24 -4.67
N PHE A 33 0.78 9.98 -4.82
CA PHE A 33 -0.44 9.42 -4.26
C PHE A 33 -0.14 8.10 -3.57
N THR A 34 -1.05 7.64 -2.72
CA THR A 34 -0.99 6.32 -2.11
C THR A 34 -2.17 5.47 -2.54
N PHE A 35 -1.97 4.16 -2.59
CA PHE A 35 -3.03 3.19 -2.80
C PHE A 35 -2.78 1.96 -1.92
N THR A 36 -3.85 1.23 -1.63
CA THR A 36 -3.81 0.04 -0.78
C THR A 36 -4.22 -1.17 -1.60
N GLU A 37 -3.47 -2.26 -1.45
CA GLU A 37 -3.79 -3.56 -2.02
C GLU A 37 -3.91 -4.58 -0.90
N GLU A 38 -4.82 -5.53 -1.07
CA GLU A 38 -5.02 -6.63 -0.13
C GLU A 38 -4.76 -7.95 -0.84
N SER A 39 -4.10 -8.88 -0.15
CA SER A 39 -3.91 -10.24 -0.67
C SER A 39 -5.22 -11.03 -0.66
N ASP A 40 -5.22 -12.14 -1.39
CA ASP A 40 -6.19 -13.22 -1.12
C ASP A 40 -6.04 -13.73 0.33
N VAL A 41 -7.09 -14.38 0.84
CA VAL A 41 -7.05 -15.00 2.18
C VAL A 41 -6.00 -16.11 2.18
N ILE A 42 -5.10 -16.04 3.15
CA ILE A 42 -4.16 -17.09 3.49
C ILE A 42 -4.77 -17.90 4.63
N GLU A 43 -4.79 -19.21 4.46
CA GLU A 43 -5.28 -20.14 5.48
C GLU A 43 -4.14 -21.07 5.93
N ILE A 44 -3.88 -21.07 7.23
CA ILE A 44 -2.96 -22.00 7.88
C ILE A 44 -3.78 -22.92 8.78
N GLN A 45 -3.85 -24.18 8.37
CA GLN A 45 -4.58 -25.20 9.10
C GLN A 45 -3.90 -25.46 10.45
N GLY A 46 -4.68 -25.34 11.53
CA GLY A 46 -4.24 -25.64 12.88
C GLY A 46 -3.77 -27.08 13.01
N ARG A 47 -2.71 -27.29 13.78
CA ARG A 47 -2.14 -28.64 13.99
C ARG A 47 -2.15 -29.08 15.45
N GLY A 48 -2.74 -28.30 16.36
CA GLY A 48 -2.76 -28.61 17.79
C GLY A 48 -1.34 -28.84 18.33
N ASP A 49 -1.16 -29.88 19.16
CA ASP A 49 0.12 -30.25 19.81
C ASP A 49 1.21 -30.81 18.85
N SER A 50 1.14 -30.50 17.55
CA SER A 50 2.10 -30.97 16.57
C SER A 50 3.46 -30.30 16.77
N LEU A 51 4.53 -31.09 16.82
CA LEU A 51 5.92 -30.62 16.92
C LEU A 51 6.48 -30.00 15.61
N LEU A 52 5.62 -29.76 14.61
CA LEU A 52 6.01 -29.14 13.35
C LEU A 52 6.04 -27.62 13.50
N GLY A 53 7.16 -27.00 13.13
CA GLY A 53 7.30 -25.53 13.14
C GLY A 53 6.53 -24.84 12.03
N LEU A 54 6.29 -23.54 12.22
CA LEU A 54 5.50 -22.70 11.31
C LEU A 54 6.04 -22.66 9.87
N GLY A 55 7.37 -22.72 9.68
CA GLY A 55 7.99 -22.57 8.35
C GLY A 55 7.53 -23.58 7.29
N ASN A 56 7.01 -24.75 7.69
CA ASN A 56 6.45 -25.73 6.74
C ASN A 56 4.97 -25.46 6.39
N LEU A 57 4.29 -24.62 7.17
CA LEU A 57 2.87 -24.32 7.05
C LEU A 57 2.63 -22.92 6.48
N PHE A 58 3.54 -21.98 6.77
CA PHE A 58 3.47 -20.62 6.27
C PHE A 58 3.62 -20.61 4.75
N PRO A 59 2.84 -19.79 4.02
CA PRO A 59 3.01 -19.72 2.58
C PRO A 59 4.43 -19.23 2.24
N THR A 60 5.03 -19.82 1.23
CA THR A 60 6.32 -19.34 0.69
C THR A 60 6.17 -18.14 -0.23
N ARG A 61 4.92 -17.80 -0.60
CA ARG A 61 4.59 -16.66 -1.45
C ARG A 61 3.33 -15.97 -0.96
N ILE A 62 3.36 -14.65 -0.91
CA ILE A 62 2.19 -13.86 -0.60
C ILE A 62 1.39 -13.62 -1.89
N PRO A 63 0.09 -14.00 -1.93
CA PRO A 63 -0.76 -13.80 -3.11
C PRO A 63 -1.26 -12.34 -3.19
N LEU A 64 -0.33 -11.41 -3.38
CA LEU A 64 -0.63 -9.99 -3.57
C LEU A 64 -0.52 -9.64 -5.06
N SER A 65 -1.59 -9.12 -5.63
CA SER A 65 -1.62 -8.59 -6.99
C SER A 65 -1.57 -7.07 -6.92
N VAL A 66 -0.65 -6.45 -7.66
CA VAL A 66 -0.55 -4.97 -7.73
C VAL A 66 -0.83 -4.55 -9.16
N ASN A 67 -1.86 -3.74 -9.36
CA ASN A 67 -2.20 -3.20 -10.68
C ASN A 67 -1.85 -1.72 -10.81
N LEU A 68 -0.54 -1.43 -10.83
CA LEU A 68 -0.03 -0.06 -10.89
C LEU A 68 -0.58 0.74 -12.08
N GLN A 69 -0.83 0.10 -13.22
CA GLN A 69 -1.37 0.78 -14.40
C GLN A 69 -2.81 1.25 -14.18
N GLN A 70 -3.64 0.44 -13.52
CA GLN A 70 -5.00 0.81 -13.15
C GLN A 70 -5.00 1.97 -12.15
N GLU A 71 -4.11 1.93 -11.15
CA GLU A 71 -3.99 3.00 -10.14
C GLU A 71 -3.51 4.31 -10.76
N LEU A 72 -2.53 4.28 -11.66
CA LEU A 72 -2.08 5.45 -12.41
C LEU A 72 -3.21 6.05 -13.25
N GLN A 73 -3.99 5.21 -13.95
CA GLN A 73 -5.15 5.66 -14.73
C GLN A 73 -6.24 6.29 -13.86
N ALA A 74 -6.50 5.73 -12.67
CA ALA A 74 -7.47 6.26 -11.73
C ALA A 74 -7.07 7.65 -11.18
N GLN A 75 -5.78 7.98 -11.23
CA GLN A 75 -5.21 9.26 -10.79
C GLN A 75 -4.89 10.21 -11.95
N ASP A 76 -5.35 9.90 -13.18
CA ASP A 76 -5.03 10.66 -14.40
C ASP A 76 -3.51 10.88 -14.59
N ALA A 77 -2.69 9.90 -14.20
CA ALA A 77 -1.24 9.94 -14.27
C ALA A 77 -0.70 9.07 -15.42
N ASP A 78 0.21 9.64 -16.22
CA ASP A 78 0.80 8.96 -17.39
C ASP A 78 1.86 7.90 -17.02
N GLY A 79 2.43 7.96 -15.82
CA GLY A 79 3.46 7.03 -15.40
C GLY A 79 4.00 7.26 -14.00
N ALA A 80 4.49 6.19 -13.38
CA ALA A 80 5.23 6.25 -12.13
C ALA A 80 6.72 6.54 -12.38
N GLN A 81 7.29 7.44 -11.60
CA GLN A 81 8.74 7.59 -11.46
C GLN A 81 9.30 6.55 -10.49
N ALA A 82 8.62 6.37 -9.36
CA ALA A 82 9.01 5.43 -8.32
C ALA A 82 7.76 4.90 -7.59
N VAL A 83 7.90 3.70 -7.04
CA VAL A 83 6.88 3.08 -6.20
C VAL A 83 7.57 2.57 -4.95
N TYR A 84 7.03 2.87 -3.78
CA TYR A 84 7.58 2.46 -2.49
C TYR A 84 6.49 1.76 -1.69
N LEU A 85 6.85 0.66 -1.03
CA LEU A 85 6.01 0.12 0.04
C LEU A 85 6.16 1.04 1.26
N THR A 86 5.05 1.43 1.86
CA THR A 86 5.05 2.30 3.05
C THR A 86 4.49 1.59 4.27
N ASP A 87 3.60 0.62 4.08
CA ASP A 87 3.09 -0.24 5.14
C ASP A 87 2.85 -1.66 4.62
N LEU A 88 3.06 -2.65 5.48
CA LEU A 88 2.73 -4.04 5.23
C LEU A 88 2.21 -4.66 6.52
N THR A 89 0.93 -4.97 6.55
CA THR A 89 0.23 -5.41 7.75
C THR A 89 -0.39 -6.77 7.54
N PHE A 90 -0.21 -7.65 8.52
CA PHE A 90 -0.97 -8.89 8.62
C PHE A 90 -2.21 -8.64 9.47
N ALA A 91 -3.36 -9.13 9.01
CA ALA A 91 -4.63 -8.99 9.72
C ALA A 91 -5.42 -10.30 9.65
N LEU A 92 -5.76 -10.87 10.80
CA LEU A 92 -6.67 -12.02 10.86
C LEU A 92 -8.05 -11.64 10.32
N GLU A 93 -8.67 -12.57 9.61
CA GLU A 93 -10.07 -12.45 9.21
C GLU A 93 -10.97 -12.63 10.43
N ASN A 94 -12.15 -12.01 10.41
CA ASN A 94 -13.14 -12.15 11.50
C ASN A 94 -13.64 -13.59 11.71
N ASP A 95 -13.46 -14.46 10.71
CA ASP A 95 -13.82 -15.89 10.74
C ASP A 95 -12.63 -16.81 11.04
N SER A 96 -11.45 -16.26 11.40
CA SER A 96 -10.32 -17.02 11.90
C SER A 96 -10.65 -17.69 13.24
N GLU A 97 -10.27 -18.95 13.40
CA GLU A 97 -10.43 -19.68 14.67
C GLU A 97 -9.31 -19.34 15.66
N GLU A 98 -8.10 -19.08 15.14
CA GLU A 98 -7.00 -18.55 15.91
C GLU A 98 -7.27 -17.06 16.25
N PRO A 99 -7.14 -16.63 17.52
CA PRO A 99 -7.53 -15.28 17.94
C PRO A 99 -6.42 -14.22 17.74
N ASN A 100 -5.17 -14.63 17.57
CA ASN A 100 -4.01 -13.75 17.44
C ASN A 100 -2.89 -14.42 16.63
N PHE A 101 -1.77 -13.72 16.43
CA PHE A 101 -0.60 -14.19 15.70
C PHE A 101 0.51 -14.76 16.58
N ASP A 102 0.22 -15.21 17.81
CA ASP A 102 1.24 -15.70 18.76
C ASP A 102 1.98 -16.96 18.28
N PHE A 103 1.47 -17.61 17.23
CA PHE A 103 2.13 -18.73 16.58
C PHE A 103 3.31 -18.30 15.68
N ILE A 104 3.46 -17.00 15.40
CA ILE A 104 4.56 -16.42 14.62
C ILE A 104 5.59 -15.84 15.59
N ASP A 105 6.85 -16.26 15.48
CA ASP A 105 7.97 -15.65 16.21
C ASP A 105 8.64 -14.56 15.37
N GLU A 106 8.83 -14.82 14.08
CA GLU A 106 9.45 -13.92 13.12
C GLU A 106 8.83 -14.13 11.74
N VAL A 107 8.74 -13.05 10.97
CA VAL A 107 8.39 -13.08 9.54
C VAL A 107 9.31 -12.15 8.75
N THR A 108 9.75 -12.61 7.58
CA THR A 108 10.51 -11.84 6.61
C THR A 108 9.85 -11.94 5.23
N ILE A 109 9.73 -10.81 4.56
CA ILE A 109 9.19 -10.67 3.21
C ILE A 109 10.30 -10.16 2.30
N THR A 110 10.53 -10.90 1.22
CA THR A 110 11.55 -10.61 0.22
C THR A 110 10.88 -10.39 -1.13
N ILE A 111 11.32 -9.37 -1.87
CA ILE A 111 10.89 -9.13 -3.25
C ILE A 111 11.95 -9.58 -4.23
N GLU A 112 11.49 -10.20 -5.31
CA GLU A 112 12.31 -10.59 -6.45
C GLU A 112 11.55 -10.39 -7.77
N SER A 113 12.28 -10.35 -8.88
CA SER A 113 11.69 -10.35 -10.22
C SER A 113 11.19 -11.75 -10.59
N ALA A 114 10.00 -11.83 -11.17
CA ALA A 114 9.47 -13.05 -11.77
C ALA A 114 9.96 -13.28 -13.21
N ARG A 115 10.65 -12.29 -13.81
CA ARG A 115 11.24 -12.41 -15.15
C ARG A 115 12.48 -13.29 -15.11
N SER A 116 12.49 -14.33 -15.95
CA SER A 116 13.65 -15.21 -16.09
C SER A 116 14.87 -14.44 -16.60
N GLY A 117 16.02 -14.59 -15.92
CA GLY A 117 17.27 -13.92 -16.28
C GLY A 117 17.32 -12.43 -15.93
N SER A 118 16.46 -11.97 -15.01
CA SER A 118 16.53 -10.60 -14.48
C SER A 118 17.87 -10.30 -13.80
N ASP A 119 18.32 -9.06 -13.94
CA ASP A 119 19.46 -8.50 -13.21
C ASP A 119 19.05 -7.88 -11.86
N LEU A 120 17.75 -7.83 -11.53
CA LEU A 120 17.27 -7.28 -10.27
C LEU A 120 17.63 -8.22 -9.11
N PRO A 121 18.27 -7.72 -8.04
CA PRO A 121 18.59 -8.54 -6.88
C PRO A 121 17.33 -8.95 -6.12
N SER A 122 17.40 -10.08 -5.43
CA SER A 122 16.42 -10.39 -4.39
C SER A 122 16.72 -9.52 -3.16
N VAL A 123 15.74 -8.78 -2.65
CA VAL A 123 15.93 -7.85 -1.54
C VAL A 123 14.88 -8.05 -0.46
N GLU A 124 15.30 -8.00 0.80
CA GLU A 124 14.39 -7.92 1.93
C GLU A 124 13.58 -6.63 1.83
N LEU A 125 12.26 -6.77 1.87
CA LEU A 125 11.31 -5.67 1.72
C LEU A 125 10.67 -5.30 3.05
N ALA A 126 10.40 -6.29 3.90
CA ALA A 126 9.84 -6.06 5.22
C ALA A 126 10.19 -7.21 6.17
N ARG A 127 10.29 -6.93 7.47
CA ARG A 127 10.53 -7.95 8.50
C ARG A 127 9.82 -7.63 9.80
N ARG A 128 9.62 -8.63 10.63
CA ARG A 128 9.21 -8.47 12.02
C ARG A 128 9.84 -9.55 12.88
N ALA A 129 10.70 -9.16 13.82
CA ALA A 129 11.36 -10.08 14.75
C ALA A 129 11.72 -9.34 16.07
N PRO A 130 11.10 -9.65 17.21
CA PRO A 130 10.00 -10.60 17.36
C PRO A 130 8.69 -10.07 16.78
N ALA A 131 7.80 -10.98 16.37
CA ALA A 131 6.40 -10.66 16.14
C ALA A 131 5.74 -10.22 17.46
N PRO A 132 4.77 -9.30 17.40
CA PRO A 132 4.05 -8.87 18.60
C PRO A 132 3.08 -9.95 19.10
N GLU A 133 3.00 -10.09 20.41
CA GLU A 133 2.09 -11.00 21.11
C GLU A 133 0.68 -10.39 21.25
N ASP A 134 -0.32 -11.24 21.46
CA ASP A 134 -1.71 -10.92 21.79
C ASP A 134 -2.40 -9.99 20.79
N THR A 135 -2.01 -10.05 19.51
CA THR A 135 -2.62 -9.21 18.47
C THR A 135 -3.14 -9.99 17.27
N ALA A 136 -4.33 -9.58 16.81
CA ALA A 136 -4.94 -10.04 15.56
C ALA A 136 -4.48 -9.22 14.34
N ARG A 137 -3.68 -8.17 14.55
CA ARG A 137 -3.15 -7.30 13.50
C ARG A 137 -1.77 -6.76 13.86
N PHE A 138 -0.80 -6.89 12.96
CA PHE A 138 0.50 -6.24 13.15
C PHE A 138 1.16 -5.82 11.85
N ALA A 139 1.87 -4.70 11.93
CA ALA A 139 2.67 -4.17 10.84
C ALA A 139 4.10 -4.73 10.89
N LEU A 140 4.68 -4.94 9.71
CA LEU A 140 6.09 -5.27 9.54
C LEU A 140 6.91 -3.97 9.44
N GLU A 141 8.18 -4.06 9.77
CA GLU A 141 9.16 -2.99 9.57
C GLU A 141 9.60 -2.99 8.11
N ILE A 142 9.35 -1.89 7.40
CA ILE A 142 9.61 -1.77 5.97
C ILE A 142 11.05 -1.34 5.71
N ALA A 143 11.71 -1.99 4.75
CA ALA A 143 13.03 -1.59 4.28
C ALA A 143 12.97 -0.24 3.56
N GLU A 144 13.78 0.72 4.01
CA GLU A 144 13.80 2.05 3.42
C GLU A 144 14.45 2.06 2.03
N GLY A 145 13.92 2.91 1.14
CA GLY A 145 14.56 3.24 -0.14
C GLY A 145 14.46 2.18 -1.24
N VAL A 146 13.72 1.09 -1.03
CA VAL A 146 13.50 0.07 -2.06
C VAL A 146 12.47 0.58 -3.08
N ASN A 147 12.91 0.92 -4.28
CA ASN A 147 12.03 1.26 -5.39
C ASN A 147 11.48 -0.01 -6.04
N LEU A 148 10.17 -0.21 -5.95
CA LEU A 148 9.45 -1.38 -6.43
C LEU A 148 9.06 -1.29 -7.90
N LYS A 149 9.08 -0.11 -8.49
CA LYS A 149 8.73 0.09 -9.90
C LYS A 149 9.41 -0.93 -10.85
N PRO A 150 10.74 -1.11 -10.83
CA PRO A 150 11.37 -2.09 -11.73
C PRO A 150 10.89 -3.52 -11.47
N TYR A 151 10.66 -3.92 -10.22
CA TYR A 151 10.12 -5.25 -9.91
C TYR A 151 8.71 -5.42 -10.44
N ILE A 152 7.84 -4.42 -10.29
CA ILE A 152 6.47 -4.43 -10.81
C ILE A 152 6.48 -4.54 -12.34
N GLU A 153 7.35 -3.80 -13.04
CA GLU A 153 7.49 -3.83 -14.51
C GLU A 153 8.01 -5.18 -15.04
N GLU A 154 8.78 -5.92 -14.22
CA GLU A 154 9.24 -7.28 -14.56
C GLU A 154 8.28 -8.38 -14.11
N GLY A 155 7.17 -8.01 -13.47
CA GLY A 155 6.34 -8.92 -12.68
C GLY A 155 7.04 -9.21 -11.36
N MET A 156 6.51 -8.68 -10.27
CA MET A 156 7.11 -8.88 -8.95
C MET A 156 6.68 -10.19 -8.33
N ARG A 157 7.49 -10.70 -7.41
CA ARG A 157 7.16 -11.84 -6.56
C ARG A 157 7.56 -11.54 -5.13
N LEU A 158 6.59 -11.66 -4.23
CA LEU A 158 6.80 -11.55 -2.80
C LEU A 158 6.93 -12.96 -2.22
N SER A 159 8.14 -13.28 -1.78
CA SER A 159 8.47 -14.50 -1.08
C SER A 159 8.43 -14.23 0.41
N SER A 160 7.94 -15.19 1.19
CA SER A 160 7.80 -15.08 2.63
C SER A 160 8.48 -16.24 3.34
N ASP A 161 9.15 -15.92 4.44
CA ASP A 161 9.73 -16.88 5.37
C ASP A 161 9.24 -16.51 6.78
N ALA A 162 8.80 -17.51 7.55
CA ALA A 162 8.33 -17.29 8.90
C ALA A 162 8.79 -18.42 9.82
N SER A 163 9.12 -18.06 11.05
CA SER A 163 9.44 -19.00 12.12
C SER A 163 8.40 -18.88 13.24
N GLY A 164 8.32 -19.92 14.06
CA GLY A 164 7.30 -20.04 15.10
C GLY A 164 6.79 -21.46 15.25
N SER A 165 5.66 -21.56 15.93
CA SER A 165 4.97 -22.83 16.18
C SER A 165 3.78 -22.98 15.23
N ALA A 166 3.33 -24.22 14.99
CA ALA A 166 2.06 -24.39 14.29
C ALA A 166 0.92 -23.76 15.12
N PRO A 167 -0.05 -23.07 14.48
CA PRO A 167 -1.21 -22.54 15.19
C PRO A 167 -2.04 -23.68 15.79
N SER A 168 -2.71 -23.37 16.90
CA SER A 168 -3.53 -24.31 17.67
C SER A 168 -4.86 -24.59 16.97
N ALA A 169 -5.39 -23.59 16.27
CA ALA A 169 -6.61 -23.63 15.47
C ALA A 169 -6.32 -23.08 14.06
N THR A 170 -7.35 -23.05 13.21
CA THR A 170 -7.18 -22.53 11.84
C THR A 170 -6.97 -21.01 11.88
N ALA A 171 -5.82 -20.54 11.42
CA ALA A 171 -5.53 -19.13 11.24
C ALA A 171 -5.88 -18.71 9.81
N ARG A 172 -6.74 -17.70 9.66
CA ARG A 172 -7.13 -17.10 8.38
C ARG A 172 -6.78 -15.63 8.40
N PHE A 173 -6.02 -15.15 7.42
CA PHE A 173 -5.56 -13.75 7.41
C PHE A 173 -5.30 -13.22 6.01
N ARG A 174 -5.17 -11.90 5.91
CA ARG A 174 -4.71 -11.19 4.74
C ARG A 174 -3.46 -10.39 5.03
N VAL A 175 -2.73 -10.10 3.95
CA VAL A 175 -1.66 -9.12 3.94
C VAL A 175 -2.20 -7.86 3.26
N ILE A 176 -2.12 -6.73 3.95
CA ILE A 176 -2.55 -5.42 3.48
C ILE A 176 -1.29 -4.60 3.24
N ALA A 177 -1.10 -4.13 2.01
CA ALA A 177 0.06 -3.37 1.59
C ALA A 177 -0.35 -1.95 1.19
N GLU A 178 0.31 -0.94 1.74
CA GLU A 178 0.17 0.45 1.28
C GLU A 178 1.38 0.83 0.44
N PHE A 179 1.11 1.39 -0.73
CA PHE A 179 2.12 1.85 -1.66
C PHE A 179 2.04 3.35 -1.84
N ARG A 180 3.20 4.00 -1.92
CA ARG A 180 3.34 5.39 -2.36
C ARG A 180 3.92 5.42 -3.76
N VAL A 181 3.21 6.09 -4.68
CA VAL A 181 3.63 6.30 -6.06
C VAL A 181 4.05 7.74 -6.23
N GLU A 182 5.24 7.95 -6.80
CA GLU A 182 5.71 9.26 -7.24
C GLU A 182 5.48 9.40 -8.74
N VAL A 183 4.81 10.47 -9.16
CA VAL A 183 4.46 10.80 -10.56
C VAL A 183 4.96 12.23 -10.91
N LEU A 184 5.09 12.50 -12.21
CA LEU A 184 5.54 13.79 -12.76
C LEU A 184 4.41 14.78 -12.98
#